data_AF-A0A7C8AI47-F1
#
_entry.id   AF-A0A7C8AI47-F1
#
_cell.length_a   1.000
_cell.length_b   1.000
_cell.length_c   1.000
_cell.angle_alpha   90.00
_cell.angle_beta   90.00
_cell.angle_gamma   90.00
#
_symmetry.space_group_name_H-M   'P 1'
#
loop_
_entity.id
_entity.type
_entity.pdbx_description
1 polymer ?
#
loop_
_entity_poly.entity_id
_entity_poly.type
_entity_poly.pdbx_seq_one_letter_code
_entity_poly.pdbx_strand_id
1 'polypeptide(L)'
;MPGKDRAFHSTDVHEMRNAIARVVTATTVTDMHTHLYPPAFGDLLLWGIDDLLTYHYLVAEVLRVSAIPYERFWALGKKEQADLVWRELFVERSPCSESCRGVLTVLNALGLDVSVRDLDAYRKYFAEQDPAAHVDTVFRRA
;
A
#
# COMPACT_ATOMS: atom_id res chain seq x y z
N MET A 1 -31.01 -15.10 4.07
CA MET A 1 -31.39 -16.51 3.80
C MET A 1 -30.11 -17.31 3.62
N PRO A 2 -29.93 -18.45 4.31
CA PRO A 2 -28.74 -19.27 4.13
C PRO A 2 -28.87 -19.95 2.76
N GLY A 3 -27.99 -19.56 1.83
CA GLY A 3 -27.94 -20.12 0.48
C GLY A 3 -27.53 -21.58 0.57
N LYS A 4 -28.41 -22.45 0.07
CA LYS A 4 -28.22 -23.89 -0.12
C LYS A 4 -26.79 -24.23 -0.61
N ASP A 5 -26.27 -25.33 -0.09
CA ASP A 5 -25.06 -26.02 -0.57
C ASP A 5 -25.13 -26.23 -2.09
N ARG A 6 -24.59 -25.28 -2.85
CA ARG A 6 -24.44 -25.43 -4.30
C ARG A 6 -23.19 -26.28 -4.53
N ALA A 7 -23.38 -27.52 -4.96
CA ALA A 7 -22.30 -28.32 -5.50
C ALA A 7 -21.83 -27.70 -6.83
N PHE A 8 -20.52 -27.55 -6.99
CA PHE A 8 -19.89 -27.18 -8.26
C PHE A 8 -19.38 -28.45 -8.95
N HIS A 9 -19.65 -28.58 -10.25
CA HIS A 9 -19.10 -29.66 -11.08
C HIS A 9 -17.91 -29.15 -11.92
N SER A 10 -17.14 -30.07 -12.51
CA SER A 10 -15.97 -29.74 -13.34
C SER A 10 -16.29 -28.88 -14.56
N THR A 11 -17.56 -28.79 -14.95
CA THR A 11 -18.06 -27.95 -16.04
C THR A 11 -18.37 -26.50 -15.62
N ASP A 12 -18.50 -26.22 -14.32
CA ASP A 12 -18.96 -24.92 -13.77
C ASP A 12 -17.79 -23.97 -13.46
N VAL A 13 -16.73 -23.99 -14.29
CA VAL A 13 -15.46 -23.33 -13.98
C VAL A 13 -15.62 -21.83 -13.74
N HIS A 14 -16.50 -21.16 -14.50
CA HIS A 14 -16.72 -19.73 -14.36
C HIS A 14 -17.43 -19.38 -13.05
N GLU A 15 -18.51 -20.09 -12.73
CA GLU A 15 -19.27 -19.93 -11.50
C GLU A 15 -18.43 -20.27 -10.28
N MET A 16 -17.60 -21.31 -10.38
CA MET A 16 -16.67 -21.71 -9.34
C MET A 16 -15.64 -20.60 -9.08
N ARG A 17 -15.03 -20.02 -10.13
CA ARG A 17 -14.12 -18.87 -9.98
C ARG A 17 -14.80 -17.68 -9.32
N ASN A 18 -16.02 -17.35 -9.74
CA ASN A 18 -16.78 -16.25 -9.13
C ASN A 18 -17.12 -16.53 -7.66
N ALA A 19 -17.44 -17.78 -7.31
CA ALA A 19 -17.69 -18.18 -5.94
C ALA A 19 -16.44 -18.10 -5.08
N ILE A 20 -15.31 -18.62 -5.57
CA ILE A 20 -14.01 -18.53 -4.89
C ILE A 20 -13.63 -17.07 -4.66
N ALA A 21 -13.71 -16.23 -5.70
CA ALA A 21 -13.38 -14.81 -5.58
C ALA A 21 -14.23 -14.12 -4.48
N ARG A 22 -15.54 -14.36 -4.46
CA ARG A 22 -16.41 -13.82 -3.41
C ARG A 22 -16.04 -14.32 -2.02
N VAL A 23 -15.80 -15.63 -1.87
CA VAL A 23 -15.44 -16.22 -0.57
C VAL A 23 -14.11 -15.65 -0.08
N VAL A 24 -13.10 -15.60 -0.93
CA VAL A 24 -11.78 -15.04 -0.60
C VAL A 24 -11.90 -13.56 -0.20
N THR A 25 -12.60 -12.75 -0.99
CA THR A 25 -12.77 -11.32 -0.69
C THR A 25 -13.61 -11.05 0.56
N ALA A 26 -14.59 -11.90 0.88
CA ALA A 26 -15.47 -11.70 2.04
C ALA A 26 -14.92 -12.29 3.35
N THR A 27 -13.85 -13.08 3.29
CA THR A 27 -13.28 -13.72 4.47
C THR A 27 -12.44 -12.72 5.24
N THR A 28 -12.80 -12.47 6.50
CA THR A 28 -11.98 -11.65 7.41
C THR A 28 -10.60 -12.28 7.58
N VAL A 29 -9.56 -11.47 7.36
CA VAL A 29 -8.17 -11.88 7.52
C VAL A 29 -7.69 -11.61 8.94
N THR A 30 -7.10 -12.62 9.57
CA THR A 30 -6.26 -12.44 10.75
C THR A 30 -4.82 -12.40 10.28
N ASP A 31 -4.23 -11.20 10.20
CA ASP A 31 -2.81 -11.06 9.93
C ASP A 31 -2.02 -11.38 11.21
N MET A 32 -1.50 -12.60 11.26
CA MET A 32 -0.88 -13.17 12.44
C MET A 32 0.54 -12.66 12.70
N HIS A 33 1.14 -11.90 11.77
CA HIS A 33 2.47 -11.34 11.94
C HIS A 33 2.62 -10.02 11.19
N THR A 34 2.59 -8.93 11.93
CA THR A 34 2.86 -7.58 11.41
C THR A 34 3.87 -6.85 12.27
N HIS A 35 4.42 -5.77 11.72
CA HIS A 35 5.17 -4.76 12.47
C HIS A 35 4.34 -3.48 12.67
N LEU A 36 3.03 -3.63 12.83
CA LEU A 36 2.10 -2.53 13.10
C LEU A 36 1.79 -2.46 14.60
N TYR A 37 1.49 -1.26 15.08
CA TYR A 37 1.13 -1.00 16.47
C TYR A 37 -0.22 -0.27 16.55
N PRO A 38 -0.97 -0.41 17.67
CA PRO A 38 -2.19 0.36 17.87
C PRO A 38 -1.93 1.87 17.83
N PRO A 39 -2.89 2.72 17.38
CA PRO A 39 -2.72 4.18 17.34
C PRO A 39 -2.28 4.81 18.67
N ALA A 40 -2.66 4.22 19.80
CA ALA A 40 -2.27 4.66 21.13
C ALA A 40 -0.74 4.60 21.38
N PHE A 41 0.02 3.91 20.53
CA PHE A 41 1.47 3.79 20.62
C PHE A 41 2.18 4.93 19.85
N GLY A 42 1.43 5.87 19.28
CA GLY A 42 1.96 7.08 18.65
C GLY A 42 2.88 6.76 17.48
N ASP A 43 4.09 7.32 17.49
CA ASP A 43 5.06 7.28 16.39
C ASP A 43 5.56 5.86 16.03
N LEU A 44 5.23 4.84 16.83
CA LEU A 44 5.52 3.44 16.48
C LEU A 44 4.58 2.91 15.38
N LEU A 45 3.38 3.46 15.25
CA LEU A 45 2.52 3.20 14.10
C LEU A 45 3.01 4.06 12.93
N LEU A 46 3.73 3.44 11.99
CA LEU A 46 4.12 4.08 10.73
C LEU A 46 2.94 4.02 9.74
N TRP A 47 2.61 5.15 9.14
CA TRP A 47 1.51 5.28 8.19
C TRP A 47 1.65 6.54 7.33
N GLY A 48 0.96 6.56 6.19
CA GLY A 48 1.01 7.68 5.25
C GLY A 48 1.99 7.47 4.10
N ILE A 49 1.90 8.35 3.10
CA ILE A 49 2.61 8.16 1.82
C ILE A 49 4.13 8.19 1.95
N ASP A 50 4.67 9.06 2.81
CA ASP A 50 6.13 9.16 2.99
C ASP A 50 6.68 7.89 3.69
N ASP A 51 5.93 7.27 4.61
CA ASP A 51 6.30 5.99 5.23
C ASP A 51 6.20 4.81 4.24
N LEU A 52 5.19 4.81 3.37
CA LEU A 52 5.07 3.83 2.28
C LEU A 52 6.26 3.91 1.33
N LEU A 53 6.65 5.13 0.92
CA LEU A 53 7.76 5.36 -0.01
C LEU A 53 9.14 5.13 0.62
N THR A 54 9.26 5.29 1.93
CA THR A 54 10.52 5.03 2.65
C THR A 54 10.59 3.64 3.26
N TYR A 55 9.65 2.74 2.89
CA TYR A 55 9.74 1.33 3.22
C TYR A 55 11.03 0.71 2.66
N HIS A 56 11.70 -0.11 3.47
CA HIS A 56 13.07 -0.53 3.20
C HIS A 56 13.24 -1.31 1.88
N TYR A 57 12.19 -1.91 1.33
CA TYR A 57 12.23 -2.52 -0.01
C TYR A 57 12.46 -1.46 -1.10
N LEU A 58 11.73 -0.34 -1.03
CA LEU A 58 11.91 0.78 -1.96
C LEU A 58 13.22 1.53 -1.73
N VAL A 59 13.70 1.59 -0.49
CA VAL A 59 15.06 2.09 -0.19
C VAL A 59 16.11 1.23 -0.90
N ALA A 60 15.99 -0.10 -0.82
CA ALA A 60 16.90 -1.00 -1.53
C ALA A 60 16.82 -0.81 -3.06
N GLU A 61 15.62 -0.61 -3.62
CA GLU A 61 15.43 -0.38 -5.05
C GLU A 61 16.01 0.97 -5.51
N VAL A 62 15.74 2.07 -4.80
CA VAL A 62 16.21 3.40 -5.18
C VAL A 62 17.73 3.51 -5.13
N LEU A 63 18.38 2.87 -4.15
CA LEU A 63 19.84 2.85 -4.02
C LEU A 63 20.54 2.11 -5.17
N ARG A 64 19.82 1.30 -5.96
CA ARG A 64 20.37 0.64 -7.16
C ARG A 64 20.39 1.53 -8.38
N VAL A 65 19.51 2.53 -8.44
CA VAL A 65 19.27 3.34 -9.64
C VAL A 65 19.65 4.80 -9.45
N SER A 66 19.66 5.29 -8.21
CA SER A 66 20.04 6.65 -7.87
C SER A 66 21.55 6.83 -7.89
N ALA A 67 21.99 8.00 -8.32
CA ALA A 67 23.40 8.39 -8.30
C ALA A 67 23.85 8.98 -6.96
N ILE A 68 22.94 9.16 -5.98
CA ILE A 68 23.35 9.72 -4.70
C ILE A 68 24.14 8.71 -3.86
N PRO A 69 25.19 9.14 -3.12
CA PRO A 69 25.87 8.27 -2.18
C PRO A 69 24.92 7.71 -1.11
N TYR A 70 25.21 6.49 -0.63
CA TYR A 70 24.42 5.83 0.41
C TYR A 70 24.27 6.69 1.67
N GLU A 71 25.37 7.27 2.14
CA GLU A 71 25.39 8.13 3.33
C GLU A 71 24.60 9.42 3.09
N ARG A 72 24.57 9.89 1.83
CA ARG A 72 23.79 11.06 1.47
C ARG A 72 22.30 10.77 1.53
N PHE A 73 21.84 9.58 1.17
CA PHE A 73 20.43 9.17 1.32
C PHE A 73 19.99 9.25 2.78
N TRP A 74 20.79 8.71 3.70
CA TRP A 74 20.47 8.71 5.13
C TRP A 74 20.61 10.08 5.81
N ALA A 75 21.30 11.02 5.17
CA ALA A 75 21.36 12.41 5.62
C ALA A 75 20.14 13.25 5.20
N LEU A 76 19.28 12.74 4.30
CA LEU A 76 18.03 13.39 3.90
C LEU A 76 16.96 13.21 4.98
N GLY A 77 16.06 14.18 5.11
CA GLY A 77 14.82 14.01 5.85
C GLY A 77 13.87 13.03 5.15
N LYS A 78 12.93 12.44 5.90
CA LYS A 78 11.97 11.44 5.37
C LYS A 78 11.21 11.92 4.12
N LYS A 79 10.78 13.19 4.13
CA LYS A 79 10.11 13.81 2.97
C LYS A 79 11.01 13.82 1.73
N GLU A 80 12.26 14.21 1.89
CA GLU A 80 13.24 14.25 0.79
C GLU A 80 13.62 12.84 0.30
N GLN A 81 13.67 11.85 1.19
CA GLN A 81 13.84 10.44 0.81
C GLN A 81 12.64 9.95 -0.01
N ALA A 82 11.41 10.25 0.42
CA ALA A 82 10.20 9.91 -0.30
C ALA A 82 10.14 10.60 -1.68
N ASP A 83 10.54 11.88 -1.77
CA ASP A 83 10.63 12.61 -3.04
C ASP A 83 11.62 11.94 -4.01
N LEU A 84 12.78 11.52 -3.50
CA LEU A 84 13.77 10.79 -4.29
C LEU A 84 13.24 9.44 -4.77
N VAL A 85 12.64 8.64 -3.88
CA VAL A 85 12.05 7.34 -4.22
C VAL A 85 10.95 7.51 -5.27
N TRP A 86 10.04 8.46 -5.08
CA TRP A 86 8.96 8.74 -6.03
C TRP A 86 9.50 9.12 -7.40
N ARG A 87 10.43 10.08 -7.45
CA ARG A 87 11.05 10.50 -8.71
C ARG A 87 11.73 9.34 -9.41
N GLU A 88 12.65 8.65 -8.74
CA GLU A 88 13.49 7.63 -9.36
C GLU A 88 12.68 6.39 -9.77
N LEU A 89 11.75 5.91 -8.93
CA LEU A 89 11.09 4.63 -9.12
C LEU A 89 9.69 4.71 -9.78
N PHE A 90 9.01 5.86 -9.73
CA PHE A 90 7.64 6.00 -10.24
C PHE A 90 7.52 6.97 -11.42
N VAL A 91 8.42 7.96 -11.52
CA VAL A 91 8.39 8.98 -12.59
C VAL A 91 9.38 8.65 -13.69
N GLU A 92 10.67 8.56 -13.34
CA GLU A 92 11.76 8.31 -14.29
C GLU A 92 11.78 6.87 -14.82
N ARG A 93 11.16 5.95 -14.08
CA ARG A 93 10.95 4.56 -14.49
C ARG A 93 9.51 4.18 -14.23
N SER A 94 9.02 3.21 -15.02
CA SER A 94 7.71 2.63 -14.77
C SER A 94 7.73 1.83 -13.46
N PRO A 95 6.77 2.04 -12.55
CA PRO A 95 6.73 1.39 -11.23
C PRO A 95 6.25 -0.07 -11.32
N CYS A 96 7.06 -0.93 -11.94
CA CYS A 96 6.70 -2.33 -12.22
C CYS A 96 7.10 -3.34 -11.14
N SER A 97 7.96 -2.95 -10.18
CA SER A 97 8.29 -3.82 -9.05
C SER A 97 7.08 -4.00 -8.14
N GLU A 98 7.00 -5.11 -7.42
CA GLU A 98 5.87 -5.39 -6.52
C GLU A 98 5.81 -4.37 -5.38
N SER A 99 6.95 -3.92 -4.85
CA SER A 99 7.02 -2.87 -3.84
C SER A 99 6.42 -1.55 -4.35
N CYS A 100 6.75 -1.15 -5.59
CA CYS A 100 6.19 0.06 -6.19
C CYS A 100 4.69 -0.09 -6.47
N ARG A 101 4.29 -1.23 -7.06
CA ARG A 101 2.88 -1.55 -7.35
C ARG A 101 2.05 -1.56 -6.06
N GLY A 102 2.60 -2.02 -4.94
CA GLY A 102 1.96 -2.02 -3.63
C GLY A 102 1.54 -0.60 -3.21
N VAL A 103 2.44 0.39 -3.34
CA VAL A 103 2.12 1.80 -3.05
C VAL A 103 0.96 2.31 -3.91
N LEU A 104 0.98 2.04 -5.21
CA LEU A 104 -0.11 2.45 -6.11
C LEU A 104 -1.43 1.74 -5.78
N THR A 105 -1.38 0.48 -5.37
CA THR A 105 -2.55 -0.29 -4.95
C THR A 105 -3.16 0.32 -3.69
N VAL A 106 -2.34 0.73 -2.71
CA VAL A 106 -2.80 1.43 -1.50
C VAL A 106 -3.47 2.76 -1.86
N LEU A 107 -2.82 3.60 -2.68
CA LEU A 107 -3.39 4.89 -3.11
C LEU A 107 -4.73 4.71 -3.81
N ASN A 108 -4.80 3.78 -4.76
CA ASN A 108 -6.04 3.46 -5.48
C ASN A 108 -7.12 2.91 -4.54
N ALA A 109 -6.76 2.02 -3.61
CA ALA A 109 -7.69 1.47 -2.62
C ALA A 109 -8.25 2.56 -1.70
N LEU A 110 -7.48 3.63 -1.42
CA LEU A 110 -7.95 4.80 -0.67
C LEU A 110 -8.83 5.75 -1.52
N GLY A 111 -8.93 5.53 -2.82
CA GLY A 111 -9.72 6.34 -3.75
C GLY A 111 -8.95 7.53 -4.33
N LEU A 112 -7.62 7.53 -4.22
CA LEU A 112 -6.76 8.55 -4.81
C LEU A 112 -6.46 8.22 -6.28
N ASP A 113 -6.53 9.23 -7.15
CA ASP A 113 -6.21 9.06 -8.56
C ASP A 113 -4.70 8.96 -8.76
N VAL A 114 -4.21 7.74 -9.03
CA VAL A 114 -2.78 7.50 -9.28
C VAL A 114 -2.30 8.01 -10.63
N SER A 115 -3.22 8.33 -11.56
CA SER A 115 -2.86 8.74 -12.93
C SER A 115 -2.27 10.15 -13.01
N VAL A 116 -2.63 11.03 -12.07
CA VAL A 116 -2.13 12.42 -12.01
C VAL A 116 -0.71 12.52 -11.44
N ARG A 117 -0.24 11.48 -10.74
CA ARG A 117 1.10 11.39 -10.13
C ARG A 117 1.44 12.58 -9.21
N ASP A 118 0.44 13.11 -8.50
CA ASP A 118 0.57 14.27 -7.62
C ASP A 118 0.87 13.83 -6.18
N LEU A 119 2.16 13.74 -5.86
CA LEU A 119 2.62 13.32 -4.52
C LEU A 119 2.16 14.28 -3.42
N ASP A 120 2.08 15.59 -3.70
CA ASP A 120 1.67 16.58 -2.72
C ASP A 120 0.17 16.50 -2.43
N ALA A 121 -0.66 16.19 -3.43
CA ALA A 121 -2.07 15.87 -3.21
C ALA A 121 -2.25 14.64 -2.32
N TYR A 122 -1.45 13.58 -2.52
CA TYR A 122 -1.50 12.39 -1.65
C TYR A 122 -1.08 12.74 -0.22
N ARG A 123 -0.01 13.52 -0.03
CA ARG A 123 0.41 14.00 1.29
C ARG A 123 -0.69 14.79 1.99
N LYS A 124 -1.36 15.69 1.25
CA LYS A 124 -2.49 16.46 1.78
C LYS A 124 -3.61 15.54 2.28
N TYR A 125 -3.98 14.52 1.50
CA TYR A 125 -4.97 13.52 1.93
C TYR A 125 -4.59 12.88 3.27
N PHE A 126 -3.36 12.39 3.41
CA PHE A 126 -2.92 11.74 4.66
C PHE A 126 -2.85 12.71 5.85
N ALA A 127 -2.44 13.96 5.61
CA ALA A 127 -2.36 14.98 6.65
C ALA A 127 -3.74 15.39 7.22
N GLU A 128 -4.81 15.18 6.45
CA GLU A 128 -6.19 15.46 6.88
C GLU A 128 -6.82 14.31 7.69
N GLN A 129 -6.15 13.17 7.84
CA GLN A 129 -6.69 12.00 8.54
C GLN A 129 -6.40 12.04 10.04
N ASP A 130 -7.36 11.58 10.84
CA ASP A 130 -7.09 11.11 12.20
C ASP A 130 -6.48 9.69 12.16
N PRO A 131 -5.37 9.40 12.88
CA PRO A 131 -4.72 8.09 12.82
C PRO A 131 -5.62 6.91 13.18
N ALA A 132 -6.50 7.06 14.18
CA ALA A 132 -7.40 5.97 14.58
C ALA A 132 -8.47 5.73 13.51
N ALA A 133 -9.07 6.80 12.98
CA ALA A 133 -10.01 6.71 11.86
C ALA A 133 -9.35 6.16 10.58
N HIS A 134 -8.06 6.44 10.38
CA HIS A 134 -7.29 5.90 9.27
C HIS A 134 -7.10 4.39 9.39
N VAL A 135 -6.71 3.89 10.58
CA VAL A 135 -6.61 2.43 10.85
C VAL A 135 -7.94 1.73 10.58
N ASP A 136 -9.04 2.28 11.08
CA ASP A 136 -10.39 1.77 10.80
C ASP A 136 -10.71 1.73 9.29
N THR A 137 -10.25 2.73 8.55
CA THR A 137 -10.43 2.80 7.10
C THR A 137 -9.60 1.75 6.38
N VAL A 138 -8.35 1.55 6.78
CA VAL A 138 -7.46 0.53 6.21
C VAL A 138 -8.02 -0.86 6.49
N PHE A 139 -8.45 -1.17 7.71
CA PHE A 139 -9.01 -2.48 8.06
C PHE A 139 -10.32 -2.81 7.32
N ARG A 140 -11.09 -1.80 6.91
CA ARG A 140 -12.29 -2.00 6.08
C ARG A 140 -11.98 -2.23 4.60
N ARG A 141 -10.81 -1.77 4.12
CA ARG A 141 -10.44 -1.77 2.69
C ARG A 141 -9.40 -2.83 2.32
N ALA A 142 -8.73 -3.40 3.32
CA ALA A 142 -7.74 -4.47 3.18
C ALA A 142 -8.38 -5.84 2.93
#